data_AF-I1M396-F1
#
_entry.id   AF-I1M396-F1
#
_cell.length_a   1.000
_cell.length_b   1.000
_cell.length_c   1.000
_cell.angle_alpha   90.00
_cell.angle_beta   90.00
_cell.angle_gamma   90.00
#
_symmetry.space_group_name_H-M   'P 1'
#
loop_
_entity.id
_entity.type
_entity.pdbx_description
1 polymer ?
#
loop_
_entity_poly.entity_id
_entity_poly.type
_entity_poly.pdbx_seq_one_letter_code
_entity_poly.pdbx_strand_id
1 'polypeptide(L)' 'MEKKSIAGLCFLFLVLFVAQVVVQTEAKTCENLADTYRGPCFTTGSCDDHCKNKEHLLRGRCRDDFRCWCTKNC' A
#
# COMPACT_ATOMS: atom_id res chain seq x y z
N MET A 1 -32.07 -3.23 -37.69
CA MET A 1 -31.49 -3.80 -36.45
C MET A 1 -30.36 -2.93 -35.86
N GLU A 2 -30.16 -1.70 -36.35
CA GLU A 2 -28.96 -0.90 -36.00
C GLU A 2 -29.00 -0.25 -34.60
N LYS A 3 -30.18 0.13 -34.10
CA LYS A 3 -30.31 0.84 -32.80
C LYS A 3 -29.88 -0.01 -31.60
N LYS A 4 -30.12 -1.33 -31.65
CA LYS A 4 -29.67 -2.27 -30.59
C LYS A 4 -28.14 -2.46 -30.59
N SER A 5 -27.51 -2.36 -31.77
CA SER A 5 -26.06 -2.48 -31.91
C SER A 5 -25.32 -1.27 -31.35
N ILE A 6 -25.86 -0.06 -31.55
CA ILE A 6 -25.26 1.18 -31.03
C ILE A 6 -25.27 1.20 -29.50
N ALA A 7 -26.40 0.83 -28.88
CA ALA A 7 -26.51 0.78 -27.42
C ALA A 7 -25.47 -0.18 -26.79
N GLY A 8 -25.27 -1.36 -27.39
CA GLY A 8 -24.26 -2.32 -26.92
C GLY A 8 -22.83 -1.78 -27.07
N LEU A 9 -22.53 -1.11 -28.19
CA LEU A 9 -21.22 -0.49 -28.43
C LEU A 9 -20.94 0.64 -27.43
N CYS A 10 -21.92 1.51 -27.18
CA CYS A 10 -21.82 2.57 -26.17
C CYS A 10 -21.57 1.99 -24.77
N PHE A 11 -22.29 0.92 -24.40
CA PHE A 11 -22.08 0.24 -23.12
C PHE A 11 -20.67 -0.35 -22.99
N LEU A 12 -20.17 -1.01 -24.05
CA LEU A 12 -18.79 -1.53 -24.09
C LEU A 12 -17.76 -0.41 -23.89
N PHE A 13 -17.91 0.72 -24.59
CA PHE A 13 -17.03 1.87 -24.44
C PHE A 13 -17.09 2.48 -23.03
N LEU A 14 -18.28 2.57 -22.43
CA LEU A 14 -18.42 3.04 -21.04
C LEU A 14 -17.69 2.12 -20.05
N VAL A 15 -17.80 0.79 -20.20
CA VAL A 15 -17.07 -0.16 -19.35
C VAL A 15 -15.56 -0.02 -19.52
N LEU A 16 -15.06 0.08 -20.76
CA LEU A 16 -13.64 0.30 -21.04
C LEU A 16 -13.13 1.65 -20.49
N PHE A 17 -13.98 2.69 -20.51
CA PHE A 17 -13.66 4.00 -19.95
C PHE A 17 -13.66 4.00 -18.42
N VAL A 18 -14.59 3.29 -17.78
CA VAL A 18 -14.58 3.13 -16.32
C VAL A 18 -13.36 2.32 -15.87
N ALA A 19 -12.97 1.29 -16.61
CA ALA A 19 -11.81 0.45 -16.29
C ALA A 19 -10.48 1.23 -16.27
N GLN A 20 -10.31 2.21 -17.16
CA GLN A 20 -9.10 3.06 -17.20
C GLN A 20 -9.12 4.20 -16.17
N VAL A 21 -10.30 4.65 -15.72
CA VAL A 21 -10.44 5.73 -14.72
C VAL A 21 -10.22 5.23 -13.29
N VAL A 22 -10.19 3.91 -13.07
CA VAL A 22 -9.64 3.35 -11.82
C VAL A 22 -8.12 3.46 -11.86
N VAL A 23 -7.63 4.69 -11.74
CA VAL A 23 -6.26 4.95 -11.30
C VAL A 23 -6.16 4.28 -9.94
N GLN A 24 -5.36 3.21 -9.85
CA GLN A 24 -5.05 2.57 -8.58
C GLN A 24 -4.41 3.63 -7.70
N THR A 25 -5.20 4.22 -6.81
CA THR A 25 -4.68 4.98 -5.68
C THR A 25 -4.15 3.95 -4.70
N GLU A 26 -3.02 3.34 -5.03
CA GLU A 26 -2.26 2.63 -4.00
C GLU A 26 -1.99 3.65 -2.91
N ALA A 27 -2.44 3.37 -1.69
CA ALA A 27 -2.18 4.24 -0.55
C ALA A 27 -0.66 4.43 -0.50
N LYS A 28 -0.23 5.69 -0.53
CA LYS A 28 1.19 5.97 -0.50
C LYS A 28 1.70 5.46 0.85
N THR A 29 2.84 4.79 0.84
CA THR A 29 3.46 4.36 2.09
C THR A 29 4.75 5.11 2.31
N CYS A 30 4.99 5.49 3.56
CA CYS A 30 6.19 6.20 3.99
C CYS A 30 6.87 5.39 5.11
N GLU A 31 8.18 5.27 5.05
CA GLU A 31 8.99 4.67 6.13
C GLU A 31 9.41 5.76 7.12
N ASN A 32 9.34 5.46 8.42
CA ASN A 32 9.85 6.30 9.51
C ASN A 32 10.63 5.43 10.49
N LEU A 33 11.54 6.04 11.26
CA LEU A 33 12.20 5.35 12.35
C LEU A 33 11.17 4.94 13.42
N ALA A 34 11.28 3.74 13.96
CA ALA A 34 10.42 3.28 15.05
C ALA A 34 10.62 4.17 16.30
N ASP A 35 9.54 4.63 16.90
CA ASP A 35 9.56 5.55 18.05
C ASP A 35 10.03 4.86 19.34
N THR A 36 9.71 3.57 19.50
CA THR A 36 9.87 2.84 20.77
C THR A 36 10.69 1.54 20.66
N TYR A 37 11.19 1.20 19.48
CA TYR A 37 12.03 0.02 19.29
C TYR A 37 13.37 0.19 20.02
N ARG A 38 13.77 -0.79 20.82
CA ARG A 38 14.95 -0.70 21.68
C ARG A 38 16.11 -1.55 21.13
N GLY A 39 17.29 -0.93 21.08
CA GLY A 39 18.52 -1.60 20.68
C GLY A 39 18.69 -1.76 19.17
N PRO A 40 19.79 -2.40 18.74
CA PRO A 40 20.05 -2.66 17.33
C PRO A 40 19.02 -3.63 16.73
N CYS A 41 18.70 -3.41 15.47
CA CYS A 41 17.77 -4.21 14.68
C CYS A 41 18.57 -5.23 13.86
N PHE A 42 18.56 -6.50 14.30
CA PHE A 42 19.17 -7.61 13.58
C PHE A 42 18.16 -8.57 12.95
N THR A 43 16.90 -8.53 13.41
CA THR A 43 15.85 -9.44 12.96
C THR A 43 14.65 -8.64 12.47
N THR A 44 14.42 -8.64 11.16
CA THR A 44 13.26 -7.97 10.53
C THR A 44 11.94 -8.41 11.14
N GLY A 45 11.78 -9.69 11.51
CA GLY A 45 10.57 -10.17 12.19
C GLY A 45 10.29 -9.50 13.54
N SER A 46 11.34 -9.21 14.33
CA SER A 46 11.20 -8.47 15.60
C SER A 46 10.75 -7.03 15.36
N CYS A 47 11.32 -6.38 14.35
CA CYS A 47 10.91 -5.03 13.96
C CYS A 47 9.49 -4.98 13.39
N ASP A 48 9.11 -5.95 12.55
CA ASP A 48 7.76 -6.04 11.99
C ASP A 48 6.70 -6.25 13.06
N ASP A 49 6.95 -7.17 14.00
CA ASP A 49 6.09 -7.41 15.17
C ASP A 49 5.94 -6.13 16.01
N HIS A 50 7.06 -5.45 16.31
CA HIS A 50 7.05 -4.19 17.04
C HIS A 50 6.24 -3.11 16.33
N CYS A 51 6.49 -2.87 15.03
CA CYS A 51 5.77 -1.85 14.27
C CYS A 51 4.26 -2.12 14.24
N LYS A 52 3.84 -3.38 14.05
CA LYS A 52 2.42 -3.75 14.00
C LYS A 52 1.74 -3.70 15.37
N ASN A 53 2.39 -4.25 16.39
CA ASN A 53 1.76 -4.51 17.68
C ASN A 53 2.00 -3.41 18.72
N LYS A 54 3.08 -2.63 18.59
CA LYS A 54 3.44 -1.54 19.54
C LYS A 54 3.16 -0.16 18.97
N GLU A 55 3.47 0.06 17.70
CA GLU A 55 3.30 1.37 17.06
C GLU A 55 2.05 1.45 16.16
N HIS A 56 1.35 0.33 15.98
CA HIS A 56 0.14 0.22 15.17
C HIS A 56 0.33 0.68 13.71
N LEU A 57 1.49 0.36 13.15
CA LEU A 57 1.91 0.65 11.79
C LEU A 57 1.81 -0.61 10.90
N LEU A 58 1.93 -0.44 9.57
CA LEU A 58 1.59 -1.49 8.60
C LEU A 58 2.56 -2.67 8.64
N ARG A 59 3.86 -2.37 8.73
CA ARG A 59 4.97 -3.33 8.72
C ARG A 59 6.26 -2.67 9.22
N GLY A 60 7.27 -3.48 9.51
CA GLY A 60 8.59 -3.03 9.92
C GLY A 60 9.73 -3.79 9.26
N ARG A 61 10.90 -3.16 9.13
CA ARG A 61 12.14 -3.84 8.74
C ARG A 61 13.40 -3.23 9.38
N CYS A 62 14.42 -4.07 9.54
CA CYS A 62 15.76 -3.59 9.82
C CYS A 62 16.40 -3.03 8.55
N ARG A 63 17.12 -1.93 8.66
CA ARG A 63 17.93 -1.34 7.57
C ARG A 63 19.42 -1.39 7.93
N ASP A 64 20.27 -1.00 6.98
CA ASP A 64 21.74 -1.05 7.10
C ASP A 64 22.30 -0.17 8.23
N ASP A 65 21.48 0.73 8.79
CA ASP A 65 21.81 1.54 9.96
C ASP A 65 21.55 0.81 11.30
N PHE A 66 21.23 -0.49 11.25
CA PHE A 66 20.84 -1.33 12.39
C PHE A 66 19.66 -0.74 13.19
N ARG A 67 18.80 0.06 12.56
CA ARG A 67 17.59 0.60 13.20
C ARG A 67 16.33 -0.05 12.63
N CYS A 68 15.28 -0.07 13.43
CA CYS A 68 13.96 -0.53 13.02
C CYS A 68 13.21 0.62 12.34
N TRP A 69 12.77 0.38 11.11
CA TRP A 69 11.98 1.34 10.32
C TRP A 69 10.58 0.78 10.09
N CYS A 70 9.57 1.57 10.47
CA CYS A 70 8.17 1.22 10.32
C CYS A 70 7.55 1.92 9.11
N THR A 71 6.72 1.18 8.37
CA THR A 71 5.95 1.69 7.23
C THR A 71 4.55 2.09 7.68
N LYS A 72 4.11 3.30 7.30
CA LYS A 72 2.76 3.81 7.57
C LYS A 72 2.10 4.33 6.30
N ASN A 73 0.77 4.43 6.32
CA ASN A 73 0.03 5.14 5.28
C ASN A 73 0.38 6.63 5.32
N CYS A 74 0.63 7.18 4.14
CA CYS A 74 0.75 8.59 3.80
C CYS A 74 0.06 8.79 2.43
#